data_AF-A0A2N9HHC0-F1
#
_entry.id   AF-A0A2N9HHC0-F1
#
_cell.length_a   1.000
_cell.length_b   1.000
_cell.length_c   1.000
_cell.angle_alpha   90.00
_cell.angle_beta   90.00
_cell.angle_gamma   90.00
#
_symmetry.space_group_name_H-M   'P 1'
#
loop_
_entity.id
_entity.type
_entity.pdbx_description
1 polymer ?
#
loop_
_entity_poly.entity_id
_entity_poly.type
_entity_poly.pdbx_seq_one_letter_code
_entity_poly.pdbx_strand_id
1 'polypeptide(L)'
;MTPDIGQGGCAALEDGVVLARCLAGALLKEQSGETKEKGDKEREEYKRVEMGLKKYAKERRWRSIELISTAYMVGFFQLGTGRVTTFLRDKILVGYLSGLVLKRADFDCGKLSNSRM
;
A
#
# COMPACT_ATOMS: atom_id res chain seq x y z
N MET A 1 5.70 -2.03 10.00
CA MET A 1 4.72 -3.09 10.24
C MET A 1 5.28 -4.01 11.30
N THR A 2 4.48 -4.44 12.28
CA THR A 2 4.94 -5.45 13.24
C THR A 2 5.03 -6.82 12.55
N PRO A 3 5.97 -7.70 12.95
CA PRO A 3 6.32 -8.90 12.18
C PRO A 3 5.26 -10.03 12.29
N ASP A 4 4.23 -9.86 13.13
CA ASP A 4 3.33 -10.92 13.61
C ASP A 4 2.46 -11.56 12.51
N ILE A 5 2.41 -10.93 11.32
CA ILE A 5 1.65 -11.40 10.16
C ILE A 5 2.51 -11.71 8.93
N GLY A 6 3.84 -11.51 8.99
CA GLY A 6 4.76 -11.87 7.89
C GLY A 6 4.54 -11.15 6.54
N GLN A 7 3.63 -10.18 6.45
CA GLN A 7 3.24 -9.52 5.18
C GLN A 7 4.11 -8.31 4.78
N GLY A 8 5.19 -8.02 5.52
CA GLY A 8 6.01 -6.82 5.28
C GLY A 8 6.60 -6.76 3.87
N GLY A 9 7.11 -7.88 3.35
CA GLY A 9 7.69 -7.96 2.01
C GLY A 9 6.65 -7.80 0.90
N CYS A 10 5.52 -8.51 0.99
CA CYS A 10 4.44 -8.39 0.01
C CYS A 10 3.85 -6.98 0.00
N ALA A 11 3.65 -6.37 1.18
CA ALA A 11 3.17 -5.00 1.29
C ALA A 11 4.14 -3.99 0.64
N ALA A 12 5.46 -4.21 0.73
CA ALA A 12 6.45 -3.36 0.07
C ALA A 12 6.40 -3.47 -1.48
N LEU A 13 6.12 -4.67 -2.02
CA LEU A 13 5.94 -4.86 -3.46
C LEU A 13 4.65 -4.20 -3.97
N GLU A 14 3.55 -4.34 -3.23
CA GLU A 14 2.30 -3.63 -3.51
C GLU A 14 2.51 -2.11 -3.53
N ASP A 15 3.21 -1.57 -2.52
CA ASP A 15 3.55 -0.15 -2.40
C ASP A 15 4.31 0.34 -3.64
N GLY A 16 5.30 -0.44 -4.08
CA GLY A 16 6.11 -0.14 -5.26
C GLY A 16 5.27 -0.02 -6.54
N VAL A 17 4.36 -0.97 -6.79
CA VAL A 17 3.51 -0.96 -7.99
C VAL A 17 2.52 0.21 -7.98
N VAL A 18 1.85 0.46 -6.85
CA VAL A 18 0.90 1.57 -6.71
C VAL A 18 1.61 2.93 -6.81
N LEU A 19 2.80 3.05 -6.22
CA LEU A 19 3.63 4.25 -6.30
C LEU A 19 4.08 4.52 -7.74
N ALA A 20 4.59 3.50 -8.44
CA ALA A 20 5.00 3.61 -9.83
C ALA A 20 3.83 4.04 -10.73
N ARG A 21 2.63 3.48 -10.52
CA ARG A 21 1.42 3.89 -11.25
C ARG A 21 1.01 5.34 -10.97
N CYS A 22 1.08 5.77 -9.71
CA CYS A 22 0.75 7.16 -9.33
C CYS A 22 1.75 8.17 -9.92
N LEU A 23 3.03 7.81 -10.00
CA LEU A 23 4.09 8.66 -10.54
C LEU A 23 4.16 8.63 -12.07
N ALA A 24 3.84 7.51 -12.73
CA ALA A 24 3.89 7.39 -14.18
C ALA A 24 3.03 8.46 -14.89
N GLY A 25 1.84 8.77 -14.35
CA GLY A 25 0.99 9.84 -14.88
C GLY A 25 1.55 11.26 -14.69
N ALA A 26 2.42 11.47 -13.71
CA ALA A 26 3.09 12.73 -13.46
C ALA A 26 4.30 12.92 -14.40
N LEU A 27 5.08 11.85 -14.63
CA LEU A 27 6.31 11.85 -15.43
C LEU A 27 6.05 11.79 -16.95
N LEU A 28 5.02 11.07 -17.41
CA LEU A 28 4.74 10.92 -18.84
C LEU A 28 4.10 12.16 -19.50
N LYS A 29 3.61 13.12 -18.71
CA LYS A 29 2.96 14.36 -19.20
C LYS A 29 3.95 15.43 -19.67
N GLU A 30 5.25 15.16 -19.66
CA GLU A 30 6.31 16.11 -20.01
C GLU A 30 6.49 16.37 -21.52
N GLN A 31 5.86 15.59 -22.41
CA GLN A 31 6.16 15.68 -23.85
C GLN A 31 5.35 16.73 -24.65
N SER A 32 4.39 17.44 -24.05
CA SER A 32 3.68 18.52 -24.76
C SER A 32 4.53 19.78 -24.78
N GLY A 33 5.21 20.01 -25.91
CA GLY A 33 6.18 21.06 -26.14
C GLY A 33 5.65 22.49 -25.99
N GLU A 34 5.87 23.07 -24.81
CA GLU A 34 5.84 24.52 -24.63
C GLU A 34 7.21 25.03 -24.14
N THR A 35 7.69 26.08 -24.80
CA THR A 35 8.91 26.82 -24.52
C THR A 35 8.75 27.65 -23.24
N LYS A 36 8.61 27.00 -22.08
CA LYS A 36 8.71 27.66 -20.76
C LYS A 36 10.15 27.72 -20.27
N GLU A 37 10.50 28.76 -19.51
CA GLU A 37 11.81 28.91 -18.87
C GLU A 37 12.14 27.69 -17.98
N LYS A 38 13.42 27.34 -17.89
CA LYS A 38 13.90 26.15 -17.15
C LYS A 38 13.38 26.11 -15.70
N GLY A 39 13.32 27.25 -15.01
CA GLY A 39 12.87 27.34 -13.62
C GLY A 39 11.37 27.08 -13.42
N ASP A 40 10.53 27.44 -14.39
CA ASP A 40 9.07 27.22 -14.31
C ASP A 40 8.72 25.77 -14.61
N LYS A 41 9.45 25.12 -15.52
CA LYS A 41 9.31 23.69 -15.83
C LYS A 41 9.57 22.82 -14.60
N GLU A 42 10.67 23.08 -13.90
CA GLU A 42 11.07 22.34 -12.69
C GLU A 42 10.05 22.50 -11.55
N ARG A 43 9.48 23.70 -11.37
CA ARG A 43 8.39 23.92 -10.39
C ARG A 43 7.10 23.19 -10.78
N GLU A 44 6.74 23.14 -12.06
CA GLU A 44 5.55 22.42 -12.53
C GLU A 44 5.72 20.90 -12.44
N GLU A 45 6.92 20.39 -12.71
CA GLU A 45 7.29 18.98 -12.50
C GLU A 45 7.19 18.62 -11.01
N TYR A 46 7.79 19.42 -10.13
CA TYR A 46 7.71 19.19 -8.69
C TYR A 46 6.26 19.13 -8.18
N LYS A 47 5.40 20.07 -8.61
CA LYS A 47 3.97 20.07 -8.25
C LYS A 47 3.23 18.82 -8.75
N ARG A 48 3.58 18.33 -9.95
CA ARG A 48 2.98 17.11 -10.52
C ARG A 48 3.40 15.87 -9.74
N VAL A 49 4.69 15.77 -9.41
CA VAL A 49 5.23 14.70 -8.56
C VAL A 49 4.59 14.74 -7.17
N GLU A 50 4.47 15.92 -6.56
CA GLU A 50 3.82 16.11 -5.25
C GLU A 50 2.35 15.64 -5.28
N MET A 51 1.59 15.97 -6.32
CA MET A 51 0.22 15.47 -6.49
C MET A 51 0.18 13.94 -6.66
N GLY A 52 1.12 13.35 -7.41
CA GLY A 52 1.24 11.90 -7.55
C GLY A 52 1.49 11.21 -6.20
N LEU A 53 2.41 11.76 -5.39
CA LEU A 53 2.71 11.25 -4.05
C LEU A 53 1.53 11.42 -3.08
N LYS A 54 0.81 12.55 -3.13
CA LYS A 54 -0.41 12.76 -2.34
C LYS A 54 -1.50 11.75 -2.69
N LYS A 55 -1.65 11.42 -3.98
CA LYS A 55 -2.59 10.40 -4.44
C LYS A 55 -2.21 9.01 -3.92
N TYR A 56 -0.94 8.63 -4.04
CA TYR A 56 -0.40 7.41 -3.47
C TYR A 56 -0.66 7.32 -1.96
N ALA A 57 -0.34 8.37 -1.21
CA ALA A 57 -0.55 8.40 0.23
C ALA A 57 -2.03 8.21 0.60
N LYS A 58 -2.96 8.81 -0.16
CA LYS A 58 -4.40 8.66 0.06
C LYS A 58 -4.89 7.24 -0.20
N GLU A 59 -4.42 6.61 -1.27
CA GLU A 59 -4.77 5.22 -1.61
C GLU A 59 -4.18 4.23 -0.59
N ARG A 60 -2.94 4.46 -0.13
CA ARG A 60 -2.26 3.50 0.74
C ARG A 60 -2.58 3.64 2.23
N ARG A 61 -3.01 4.82 2.69
CA ARG A 61 -3.28 5.09 4.11
C ARG A 61 -4.28 4.13 4.75
N TRP A 62 -5.37 3.81 4.07
CA TRP A 62 -6.39 2.88 4.59
C TRP A 62 -5.85 1.46 4.76
N ARG A 63 -5.05 1.01 3.79
CA ARG A 63 -4.45 -0.33 3.82
C ARG A 63 -3.37 -0.44 4.89
N SER A 64 -2.55 0.59 5.07
CA SER A 64 -1.58 0.64 6.17
C SER A 64 -2.25 0.62 7.54
N ILE A 65 -3.35 1.35 7.72
CA ILE A 65 -4.13 1.32 8.98
C ILE A 65 -4.67 -0.09 9.24
N GLU A 66 -5.23 -0.73 8.22
CA GLU A 66 -5.77 -2.10 8.32
C GLU A 66 -4.67 -3.11 8.70
N LEU A 67 -3.52 -3.06 8.02
CA LEU A 67 -2.36 -3.92 8.28
C LEU A 67 -1.83 -3.75 9.71
N ILE A 68 -1.65 -2.51 10.16
CA ILE A 68 -1.14 -2.19 11.50
C ILE A 68 -2.13 -2.63 12.58
N SER A 69 -3.42 -2.32 12.42
CA SER A 69 -4.46 -2.72 13.38
C SER A 69 -4.57 -4.24 13.49
N THR A 70 -4.52 -4.94 12.35
CA THR A 70 -4.54 -6.40 12.31
C THR A 70 -3.32 -7.00 13.01
N ALA A 71 -2.13 -6.50 12.70
CA ALA A 71 -0.90 -7.03 13.28
C ALA A 71 -0.83 -6.77 14.80
N TYR A 72 -1.33 -5.62 15.26
CA TYR A 72 -1.49 -5.33 16.68
C TYR A 72 -2.45 -6.31 17.38
N MET A 73 -3.63 -6.57 16.80
CA MET A 73 -4.57 -7.55 17.36
C MET A 73 -3.96 -8.96 17.40
N VAL A 74 -3.27 -9.37 16.34
CA VAL A 74 -2.59 -10.67 16.26
C VAL A 74 -1.51 -10.77 17.35
N GLY A 75 -0.66 -9.74 17.50
CA GLY A 75 0.35 -9.69 18.56
C GLY A 75 -0.27 -9.76 19.96
N PHE A 76 -1.37 -9.04 20.19
CA PHE A 76 -2.11 -9.12 21.45
C PHE A 76 -2.63 -10.53 21.76
N PHE A 77 -3.16 -11.24 20.76
CA PHE A 77 -3.60 -12.63 20.92
C PHE A 77 -2.44 -13.60 21.12
N GLN A 78 -1.29 -13.38 20.45
CA GLN A 78 -0.11 -14.25 20.55
C GLN A 78 0.61 -14.12 21.91
N LEU A 79 0.65 -12.92 22.50
CA LEU A 79 1.31 -12.64 23.79
C LEU A 79 0.44 -12.94 25.02
N GLY A 80 -0.88 -13.04 24.86
CA GLY A 80 -1.80 -13.24 25.99
C GLY A 80 -1.74 -14.66 26.59
N THR A 81 -1.38 -14.77 27.86
CA THR A 81 -1.27 -16.03 28.61
C THR A 81 -2.55 -16.47 29.35
N GLY A 82 -3.70 -15.81 29.14
CA GLY A 82 -4.97 -16.13 29.80
C GLY A 82 -5.87 -17.09 29.02
N ARG A 83 -6.81 -17.78 29.69
CA ARG A 83 -7.79 -18.71 29.05
C ARG A 83 -8.52 -18.10 27.85
N VAL A 84 -8.86 -16.82 27.93
CA VAL A 84 -9.59 -16.10 26.87
C VAL A 84 -8.70 -15.85 25.66
N THR A 85 -7.43 -15.46 25.85
CA THR A 85 -6.49 -15.22 24.75
C THR A 85 -6.07 -16.53 24.08
N THR A 86 -5.94 -17.63 24.84
CA THR A 86 -5.73 -18.98 24.28
C THR A 86 -6.93 -19.43 23.44
N PHE A 87 -8.16 -19.24 23.92
CA PHE A 87 -9.36 -19.59 23.15
C PHE A 87 -9.49 -18.77 21.85
N LEU A 88 -9.20 -17.46 21.92
CA LEU A 88 -9.23 -16.58 20.75
C LEU A 88 -8.11 -16.93 19.76
N ARG A 89 -6.93 -17.31 20.24
CA ARG A 89 -5.83 -17.85 19.42
C ARG A 89 -6.25 -19.12 18.68
N ASP A 90 -6.86 -20.07 19.36
CA ASP A 90 -7.13 -21.38 18.77
C ASP A 90 -8.36 -21.38 17.85
N LYS A 91 -9.40 -20.59 18.15
CA LYS A 91 -10.65 -20.55 17.37
C LYS A 91 -10.73 -19.41 16.36
N ILE A 92 -10.29 -18.21 16.72
CA ILE A 92 -10.47 -17.03 15.87
C ILE A 92 -9.25 -16.83 14.98
N LEU A 93 -8.03 -16.98 15.51
CA LEU A 93 -6.83 -16.70 14.74
C LEU A 93 -6.69 -17.61 13.51
N VAL A 94 -7.03 -18.89 13.61
CA VAL A 94 -6.95 -19.85 12.48
C VAL A 94 -7.97 -19.53 11.38
N GLY A 95 -9.22 -19.25 11.73
CA GLY A 95 -10.27 -18.87 10.77
C GLY A 95 -10.12 -17.45 10.23
N TYR A 96 -9.65 -16.53 11.06
CA TYR A 96 -9.43 -15.14 10.71
C TYR A 96 -8.17 -14.97 9.86
N LEU A 97 -7.03 -15.61 10.18
CA LEU A 97 -5.85 -15.57 9.30
C LEU A 97 -6.13 -16.21 7.96
N SER A 98 -6.80 -17.36 7.89
CA SER A 98 -7.14 -17.97 6.61
C SER A 98 -8.03 -17.03 5.77
N GLY A 99 -9.06 -16.45 6.37
CA GLY A 99 -9.93 -15.47 5.71
C GLY A 99 -9.24 -14.14 5.35
N LEU A 100 -8.33 -13.63 6.20
CA LEU A 100 -7.55 -12.41 5.94
C LEU A 100 -6.50 -12.63 4.88
N VAL A 101 -5.74 -13.72 4.96
CA VAL A 101 -4.72 -14.07 3.96
C VAL A 101 -5.38 -14.22 2.60
N LEU A 102 -6.52 -14.91 2.51
CA LEU A 102 -7.31 -15.00 1.29
C LEU A 102 -7.81 -13.63 0.80
N LYS A 103 -8.42 -12.81 1.66
CA LYS A 103 -8.87 -11.46 1.29
C LYS A 103 -7.74 -10.48 0.97
N ARG A 104 -6.52 -10.75 1.44
CA ARG A 104 -5.34 -9.89 1.22
C ARG A 104 -4.47 -10.35 0.06
N ALA A 105 -4.57 -11.60 -0.36
CA ALA A 105 -3.88 -12.11 -1.54
C ALA A 105 -4.42 -11.47 -2.83
N ASP A 106 -5.73 -11.19 -2.88
CA ASP A 106 -6.39 -10.53 -4.02
C ASP A 106 -6.31 -9.00 -3.95
N PHE A 107 -5.15 -8.42 -3.60
CA PHE A 107 -4.99 -6.97 -3.74
C PHE A 107 -4.76 -6.59 -5.20
N ASP A 108 -5.79 -6.05 -5.85
CA ASP A 108 -5.67 -5.48 -7.19
C ASP A 108 -4.78 -4.23 -7.14
N CYS A 109 -3.52 -4.39 -7.51
CA CYS A 109 -2.56 -3.29 -7.70
C CYS A 109 -2.94 -2.37 -8.88
N GLY A 110 -4.00 -2.74 -9.61
CA GLY A 110 -4.49 -2.09 -10.80
C GLY A 110 -3.70 -2.46 -12.04
N LYS A 111 -4.32 -2.29 -13.21
CA LYS A 111 -3.65 -2.51 -14.49
C LYS A 111 -2.59 -1.44 -14.73
N LEU A 112 -1.36 -1.88 -14.97
CA LEU A 112 -0.33 -1.08 -15.64
C LEU A 112 -0.72 -1.00 -17.11
N SER A 113 -1.57 -0.05 -17.48
CA SER A 113 -1.93 0.15 -18.90
C SER A 113 -0.69 0.57 -19.67
N ASN A 114 -0.10 -0.36 -20.41
CA ASN A 114 0.87 -0.04 -21.45
C ASN A 114 0.09 0.45 -22.68
N SER A 115 -0.36 1.70 -22.67
CA SER A 115 -0.93 2.33 -23.87
C SER A 115 0.21 2.78 -24.79
N ARG A 116 0.84 1.79 -25.43
CA ARG A 116 1.62 1.90 -26.67
C ARG A 116 1.95 0.49 -27.17
N MET A 117 0.98 -0.13 -27.83
CA MET A 117 1.20 -1.15 -28.86
C MET A 117 0.28 -0.82 -30.03
#